data_AF-A0A9X1Y6S6-F1
#
_entry.id   AF-A0A9X1Y6S6-F1
#
_cell.length_a   1.000
_cell.length_b   1.000
_cell.length_c   1.000
_cell.angle_alpha   90.00
_cell.angle_beta   90.00
_cell.angle_gamma   90.00
#
_symmetry.space_group_name_H-M   'P 1'
#
loop_
_entity.id
_entity.type
_entity.pdbx_description
1 polymer ?
#
loop_
_entity_poly.entity_id
_entity_poly.type
_entity_poly.pdbx_seq_one_letter_code
_entity_poly.pdbx_strand_id
1 'polypeptide(L)' 'MTEADRYNERLKLAATFLNTVGSGSIVVGAVAPVVGLITGAAGAHVRPAVLVTMACLMVVIGLILHRLASLTLKRLV' A
#
# COMPACT_ATOMS: atom_id res chain seq x y z
N MET A 1 -18.30 -6.19 27.30
CA MET A 1 -18.00 -5.72 25.93
C MET A 1 -19.30 -5.64 25.17
N THR A 2 -19.72 -4.43 24.80
CA THR A 2 -20.99 -4.19 24.12
C THR A 2 -20.91 -4.58 22.65
N GLU A 3 -22.04 -4.72 21.96
CA GLU A 3 -22.03 -4.99 20.51
C GLU A 3 -21.38 -3.85 19.71
N ALA A 4 -21.56 -2.61 20.16
CA ALA A 4 -20.91 -1.44 19.57
C ALA A 4 -19.38 -1.52 19.66
N ASP A 5 -18.83 -2.00 20.77
CA ASP A 5 -17.39 -2.19 20.95
C ASP A 5 -16.83 -3.20 19.94
N ARG A 6 -17.52 -4.34 19.76
CA ARG A 6 -17.12 -5.37 18.79
C ARG A 6 -17.15 -4.89 17.35
N TYR A 7 -18.13 -4.06 16.99
CA TYR A 7 -18.20 -3.47 15.65
C TYR A 7 -17.03 -2.51 15.40
N ASN A 8 -16.74 -1.63 16.36
CA ASN A 8 -15.63 -0.68 16.26
C ASN A 8 -14.27 -1.38 16.20
N GLU A 9 -14.09 -2.45 16.97
CA GLU A 9 -12.86 -3.25 16.96
C GLU A 9 -12.63 -3.93 15.61
N ARG A 10 -13.69 -4.49 15.00
CA ARG A 10 -13.63 -5.04 13.63
C ARG A 10 -13.26 -3.98 12.59
N LEU A 11 -13.82 -2.78 12.70
CA LEU A 11 -13.51 -1.71 11.76
C LEU A 11 -12.06 -1.23 11.90
N LYS A 12 -11.55 -1.13 13.13
CA LYS A 12 -10.13 -0.84 13.38
C LYS A 12 -9.22 -1.91 12.75
N LEU A 13 -9.52 -3.18 12.97
CA LEU A 13 -8.76 -4.29 12.36
C LEU A 13 -8.80 -4.25 10.83
N ALA A 14 -9.96 -3.98 10.24
CA ALA A 14 -10.11 -3.85 8.79
C ALA A 14 -9.29 -2.67 8.22
N ALA A 15 -9.31 -1.52 8.90
CA ALA A 15 -8.52 -0.36 8.48
C ALA A 15 -7.01 -0.61 8.62
N THR A 16 -6.57 -1.27 9.69
CA THR A 16 -5.18 -1.70 9.86
C THR A 16 -4.75 -2.65 8.76
N PHE A 17 -5.58 -3.66 8.45
CA PHE A 17 -5.32 -4.59 7.36
C PHE A 17 -5.17 -3.85 6.01
N LEU A 18 -6.09 -2.95 5.70
CA LEU A 18 -6.07 -2.19 4.45
C LEU A 18 -4.85 -1.25 4.36
N ASN A 19 -4.44 -0.67 5.49
CA ASN A 19 -3.22 0.13 5.59
C ASN A 19 -1.94 -0.71 5.38
N THR A 20 -1.88 -1.91 5.96
CA THR A 20 -0.76 -2.85 5.78
C THR A 20 -0.64 -3.29 4.32
N VAL A 21 -1.77 -3.62 3.67
CA VAL A 21 -1.78 -3.96 2.25
C VAL A 21 -1.33 -2.77 1.40
N GLY A 22 -1.88 -1.58 1.63
CA GLY A 22 -1.51 -0.38 0.88
C GLY A 22 -0.03 -0.01 0.99
N SER A 23 0.51 -0.02 2.22
CA SER A 23 1.94 0.23 2.45
C SER A 23 2.83 -0.86 1.84
N GLY A 24 2.44 -2.14 1.96
CA GLY A 24 3.11 -3.25 1.30
C GLY A 24 3.16 -3.12 -0.23
N SER A 25 2.05 -2.69 -0.85
CA SER A 25 2.01 -2.43 -2.30
C SER A 25 2.96 -1.30 -2.72
N ILE A 26 3.09 -0.24 -1.92
CA ILE A 26 4.07 0.83 -2.19
C ILE A 26 5.49 0.29 -2.08
N VAL A 27 5.80 -0.48 -1.05
CA VAL A 27 7.15 -1.05 -0.87
C VAL A 27 7.50 -2.00 -2.02
N VAL A 28 6.62 -2.94 -2.35
CA VAL A 28 6.87 -3.92 -3.43
C VAL A 28 6.88 -3.24 -4.80
N GLY A 29 5.99 -2.29 -5.04
CA GLY A 29 5.81 -1.70 -6.35
C GLY A 29 6.72 -0.52 -6.67
N ALA A 30 7.21 0.20 -5.66
CA ALA A 30 8.03 1.40 -5.85
C ALA A 30 9.42 1.27 -5.23
N VAL A 31 9.50 0.81 -3.98
CA VAL A 31 10.79 0.75 -3.25
C VAL A 31 11.64 -0.40 -3.76
N ALA A 32 11.09 -1.60 -3.88
CA ALA A 32 11.84 -2.79 -4.31
C ALA A 32 12.45 -2.66 -5.73
N PRO A 33 11.78 -2.10 -6.74
CA PRO A 33 12.38 -1.86 -8.05
C PRO A 33 13.53 -0.85 -8.00
N VAL A 34 13.40 0.22 -7.20
CA VAL A 34 14.48 1.21 -7.01
C VAL A 34 15.68 0.57 -6.34
N VAL A 35 15.47 -0.24 -5.31
CA VAL A 35 16.54 -1.01 -4.66
C VAL A 35 17.19 -1.98 -5.64
N GLY A 36 16.39 -2.69 -6.47
CA GLY A 36 16.90 -3.59 -7.49
C GLY A 36 17.75 -2.90 -8.56
N LEU A 37 17.43 -1.66 -8.93
CA LEU A 37 18.27 -0.85 -9.81
C LEU A 37 19.59 -0.47 -9.14
N ILE A 38 19.56 -0.04 -7.88
CA ILE A 38 20.75 0.38 -7.12
C ILE A 38 21.70 -0.79 -6.87
N THR A 39 21.16 -1.97 -6.56
CA THR A 39 21.96 -3.18 -6.28
C THR A 39 22.37 -3.94 -7.54
N GLY A 40 21.88 -3.54 -8.72
CA GLY A 40 22.11 -4.25 -9.98
C GLY A 40 21.36 -5.59 -10.09
N ALA A 41 20.48 -5.91 -9.13
CA ALA A 41 19.66 -7.13 -9.14
C ALA A 41 18.53 -7.08 -10.19
N ALA A 42 18.12 -5.88 -10.62
CA ALA A 42 17.18 -5.70 -11.72
C ALA A 42 17.91 -6.00 -13.05
N GLY A 43 17.74 -7.22 -13.55
CA GLY A 43 18.36 -7.67 -14.81
C GLY A 43 18.09 -6.71 -15.97
N ALA A 44 19.09 -6.56 -16.85
CA ALA A 44 19.16 -5.62 -17.98
C ALA A 44 18.06 -5.74 -19.06
N HIS A 45 17.03 -6.57 -18.83
CA HIS A 45 15.95 -6.85 -19.77
C HIS A 45 14.71 -5.99 -19.57
N VAL A 46 14.60 -5.26 -18.45
CA VAL A 46 13.43 -4.40 -18.19
C VAL A 46 13.74 -2.97 -18.64
N ARG A 47 12.99 -2.48 -19.63
CA ARG A 47 13.11 -1.09 -20.08
C ARG A 47 12.85 -0.12 -18.91
N PRO A 48 13.70 0.89 -18.67
CA PRO A 48 13.52 1.84 -17.57
C PRO A 48 12.13 2.49 -17.53
N ALA A 49 11.57 2.79 -18.71
CA ALA A 49 10.22 3.34 -18.84
C ALA A 49 9.12 2.42 -18.29
N VAL A 50 9.26 1.09 -18.42
CA VAL A 50 8.30 0.11 -17.88
C VAL A 50 8.40 0.04 -16.36
N LEU A 51 9.63 0.16 -15.82
CA LEU A 51 9.85 0.19 -14.38
C LEU A 51 9.19 1.42 -13.74
N VAL A 52 9.36 2.59 -14.37
CA VAL A 52 8.78 3.86 -13.91
C VAL A 52 7.25 3.84 -13.98
N THR A 53 6.66 3.32 -15.06
CA THR A 53 5.19 3.24 -15.17
C THR A 53 4.58 2.27 -14.17
N MET A 54 5.21 1.12 -13.94
CA MET A 54 4.77 0.16 -12.90
C MET A 54 4.92 0.74 -11.50
N ALA A 55 6.02 1.44 -11.21
CA ALA A 55 6.21 2.13 -9.94
C ALA A 55 5.14 3.21 -9.71
N CYS A 56 4.87 4.05 -10.71
CA CYS A 56 3.81 5.06 -10.64
C CYS A 56 2.44 4.42 -10.37
N LEU A 57 2.08 3.36 -11.11
CA LEU A 57 0.81 2.66 -10.94
C LEU A 57 0.67 2.09 -9.52
N MET A 58 1.71 1.44 -9.00
CA MET A 58 1.68 0.87 -7.65
C MET A 58 1.64 1.93 -6.55
N VAL A 59 2.33 3.07 -6.72
CA VAL A 59 2.23 4.20 -5.79
C VAL A 59 0.81 4.76 -5.77
N VAL A 60 0.18 4.95 -6.94
CA VAL A 60 -1.20 5.45 -7.04
C VAL A 60 -2.18 4.48 -6.38
N ILE A 61 -2.07 3.18 -6.66
CA ILE A 61 -2.92 2.15 -6.03
C ILE A 61 -2.71 2.13 -4.51
N GLY A 62 -1.46 2.14 -4.06
CA GLY A 62 -1.12 2.17 -2.64
C GLY A 62 -1.63 3.42 -1.92
N LEU A 63 -1.55 4.59 -2.55
CA LEU A 63 -2.11 5.84 -2.05
C LEU A 63 -3.63 5.78 -1.94
N ILE A 64 -4.32 5.23 -2.95
CA ILE A 64 -5.78 5.07 -2.94
C ILE A 64 -6.19 4.16 -1.77
N LEU A 65 -5.52 3.01 -1.60
CA LEU A 65 -5.78 2.09 -0.49
C LEU A 65 -5.52 2.75 0.88
N HIS A 66 -4.40 3.46 1.01
CA HIS A 66 -4.06 4.16 2.25
C HIS A 66 -5.08 5.26 2.59
N ARG A 67 -5.56 6.00 1.58
CA ARG A 67 -6.60 7.03 1.75
C ARG A 67 -7.94 6.42 2.12
N LEU A 68 -8.34 5.31 1.48
CA LEU A 68 -9.55 4.57 1.83
C LEU A 68 -9.52 4.08 3.28
N ALA A 69 -8.38 3.51 3.73
CA ALA A 69 -8.17 3.08 5.11
C ALA A 69 -8.23 4.26 6.10
N SER A 70 -7.63 5.39 5.73
CA SER A 70 -7.65 6.61 6.57
C SER A 70 -9.05 7.22 6.66
N LEU A 71 -9.85 7.14 5.58
CA LEU A 71 -11.22 7.65 5.55
C LEU A 71 -12.18 6.77 6.38
N THR A 72 -12.02 5.45 6.37
CA THR A 72 -12.79 4.56 7.24
C THR A 72 -12.46 4.78 8.71
N LEU A 73 -11.20 5.08 9.06
CA LEU A 73 -10.83 5.43 10.43
C LEU A 73 -11.37 6.81 10.87
N LYS A 74 -11.30 7.82 9.98
CA LYS A 74 -11.81 9.17 10.26
C LYS A 74 -13.32 9.25 10.48
N ARG A 75 -14.09 8.29 9.98
CA ARG A 75 -15.54 8.20 10.25
C ARG A 75 -15.84 7.56 11.61
N LEU A 76 -14.85 6.99 12.28
CA LEU A 76 -15.01 6.29 13.57
C LEU A 76 -14.57 7.12 14.78
N VAL A 77 -13.88 8.25 14.56
CA VAL A 77 -13.45 9.23 15.57
C VAL A 77 -14.36 10.44 15.48
#